data_AF-A0A7S4MM66-F1
#
_entry.id   AF-A0A7S4MM66-F1
#
_cell.length_a   1.000
_cell.length_b   1.000
_cell.length_c   1.000
_cell.angle_alpha   90.00
_cell.angle_beta   90.00
_cell.angle_gamma   90.00
#
_symmetry.space_group_name_H-M   'P 1'
#
loop_
_entity.id
_entity.type
_entity.pdbx_description
1 polymer ?
#
loop_
_entity_poly.entity_id
_entity_poly.type
_entity_poly.pdbx_seq_one_letter_code
_entity_poly.pdbx_strand_id
1 'polypeptide(L)'
;LGRPIDNGGNQLIVTSRIAGYHSAPMQSPLTHVTIQPMESASVKSFCDSWMSAVYVIEDKGRSDIKNIRKKAKAEAKKLHQIITEQDGVRKLAQNPLLLTILALVFRKQKQLPKLRAQLYRVAMEILVNVWRDCNMSLDEIIQSLAPLAAFLHANRPMGLISGEDLCEKILQARRETEELRNVPEEQIVEDVRKFVNVVSE
;
A
#
# COMPACT_ATOMS: atom_id res chain seq x y z
N LEU A 1 20.78 35.13 1.89
CA LEU A 1 21.42 33.85 2.26
C LEU A 1 21.68 33.10 0.95
N GLY A 2 22.95 32.85 0.60
CA GLY A 2 23.34 32.19 -0.67
C GLY A 2 22.85 30.74 -0.78
N ARG A 3 23.10 30.06 -1.91
CA ARG A 3 22.69 28.65 -2.03
C ARG A 3 23.51 27.82 -1.03
N PRO A 4 22.91 26.86 -0.30
CA PRO A 4 23.63 26.06 0.69
C PRO A 4 24.89 25.37 0.14
N ILE A 5 24.88 25.00 -1.14
CA ILE A 5 26.01 24.39 -1.85
C ILE A 5 27.23 25.31 -1.95
N ASP A 6 27.01 26.63 -1.99
CA ASP A 6 28.08 27.63 -2.14
C ASP A 6 28.84 27.85 -0.82
N ASN A 7 28.23 27.50 0.32
CA ASN A 7 28.73 27.77 1.67
C ASN A 7 29.00 26.49 2.49
N GLY A 8 28.96 25.30 1.86
CA GLY A 8 29.13 24.02 2.57
C GLY A 8 28.03 23.71 3.60
N GLY A 9 26.83 24.28 3.43
CA GLY A 9 25.69 24.10 4.33
C GLY A 9 24.79 22.92 3.96
N ASN A 10 23.95 22.50 4.91
CA ASN A 10 22.99 21.40 4.70
C ASN A 10 21.79 21.84 3.86
N GLN A 11 21.32 20.95 2.98
CA GLN A 11 20.05 21.10 2.26
C GLN A 11 18.98 20.22 2.92
N LEU A 12 17.81 20.80 3.16
CA LEU A 12 16.69 20.12 3.83
C LEU A 12 15.45 20.18 2.94
N ILE A 13 14.76 19.05 2.79
CA ILE A 13 13.43 18.97 2.20
C ILE A 13 12.48 18.48 3.29
N VAL A 14 11.45 19.27 3.57
CA VAL A 14 10.42 18.93 4.55
C VAL A 14 9.15 18.54 3.79
N THR A 15 8.56 17.40 4.15
CA THR A 15 7.30 16.95 3.57
C THR A 15 6.20 16.97 4.62
N SER A 16 4.96 17.18 4.18
CA SER A 16 3.79 17.21 5.06
C SER A 16 2.54 16.79 4.30
N ARG A 17 1.48 16.46 5.04
CA ARG A 17 0.13 16.34 4.45
C ARG A 17 -0.45 17.74 4.28
N ILE A 18 -1.21 17.97 3.21
CA ILE A 18 -1.87 19.26 2.94
C ILE A 18 -2.66 19.76 4.16
N ALA A 19 -3.52 18.91 4.74
CA ALA A 19 -4.32 19.28 5.91
C ALA A 19 -3.47 19.66 7.13
N GLY A 20 -2.39 18.90 7.41
CA GLY A 20 -1.49 19.21 8.51
C GLY A 20 -0.72 20.52 8.29
N TYR A 21 -0.30 20.77 7.06
CA TYR A 21 0.39 22.00 6.69
C TYR A 21 -0.51 23.23 6.80
N HIS A 22 -1.78 23.13 6.39
CA HIS A 22 -2.74 24.23 6.54
C HIS A 22 -3.04 24.55 8.02
N SER A 23 -3.06 23.55 8.90
CA SER A 23 -3.29 23.77 10.33
C SER A 23 -2.09 24.41 11.05
N ALA A 24 -0.87 24.16 10.59
CA ALA A 24 0.35 24.69 11.19
C ALA A 24 1.40 25.01 10.11
N PRO A 25 1.20 26.09 9.32
CA PRO A 25 2.11 26.44 8.24
C PRO A 25 3.45 26.91 8.81
N MET A 26 4.55 26.55 8.13
CA MET A 26 5.87 27.02 8.51
C MET A 26 6.02 28.50 8.12
N GLN A 27 6.25 29.36 9.11
CA GLN A 27 6.39 30.82 8.94
C GLN A 27 7.80 31.25 8.46
N SER A 28 8.53 30.38 7.75
CA SER A 28 9.90 30.61 7.30
C SER A 28 9.91 31.05 5.83
N PRO A 29 10.87 31.87 5.37
CA PRO A 29 11.01 32.24 3.96
C PRO A 29 11.52 31.08 3.09
N LEU A 30 10.77 29.97 3.08
CA LEU A 30 11.04 28.77 2.29
C LEU A 30 10.15 28.76 1.03
N THR A 31 10.59 28.02 0.02
CA THR A 31 9.73 27.75 -1.14
C THR A 31 8.74 26.65 -0.78
N HIS A 32 7.46 26.93 -0.96
CA HIS A 32 6.38 25.97 -0.72
C HIS A 32 5.88 25.44 -2.05
N VAL A 33 5.89 24.11 -2.19
CA VAL A 33 5.39 23.41 -3.39
C VAL A 33 4.44 22.32 -2.97
N THR A 34 3.47 22.03 -3.85
CA THR A 34 2.48 20.96 -3.64
C THR A 34 2.66 19.92 -4.73
N ILE A 35 2.74 18.64 -4.35
CA ILE A 35 2.74 17.52 -5.30
C ILE A 35 1.35 17.43 -5.92
N GLN A 36 1.28 17.58 -7.25
CA GLN A 36 0.03 17.51 -7.99
C GLN A 36 -0.43 16.06 -8.21
N PRO A 37 -1.73 15.82 -8.43
CA PRO A 37 -2.23 14.53 -8.86
C PRO A 37 -1.57 14.09 -10.18
N MET A 38 -1.43 12.78 -10.40
CA MET A 38 -0.85 12.26 -11.63
C MET A 38 -1.75 12.52 -12.83
N GLU A 39 -1.18 13.14 -13.85
CA GLU A 39 -1.82 13.29 -15.15
C GLU A 39 -1.68 12.04 -16.02
N SER A 40 -2.44 11.98 -17.12
CA SER A 40 -2.47 10.83 -18.02
C SER A 40 -1.09 10.41 -18.53
N ALA A 41 -0.20 11.37 -18.81
CA ALA A 41 1.16 11.07 -19.26
C ALA A 41 1.98 10.37 -18.16
N SER A 42 1.89 10.85 -16.92
CA SER A 42 2.54 10.24 -15.76
C SER A 42 1.98 8.86 -15.44
N VAL A 43 0.65 8.69 -15.54
CA VAL A 43 0.00 7.38 -15.36
C VAL A 43 0.47 6.39 -16.42
N LYS A 44 0.59 6.81 -17.68
CA LYS A 44 1.13 5.97 -18.75
C LYS A 44 2.58 5.56 -18.48
N SER A 45 3.43 6.51 -18.12
CA SER A 45 4.83 6.24 -17.77
C SER A 45 4.94 5.25 -16.62
N PHE A 46 4.11 5.41 -15.59
CA PHE A 46 4.03 4.44 -14.50
C PHE A 46 3.66 3.04 -15.00
N CYS A 47 2.61 2.90 -15.83
CA CYS A 47 2.17 1.60 -16.34
C CYS A 47 3.28 0.91 -17.15
N ASP A 48 3.98 1.67 -18.00
CA ASP A 48 5.11 1.17 -18.80
C ASP A 48 6.26 0.68 -17.91
N SER A 49 6.69 1.49 -16.93
CA SER A 49 7.77 1.17 -16.00
C SER A 49 7.43 -0.01 -15.09
N TRP A 50 6.23 0.00 -14.49
CA TRP A 50 5.76 -1.04 -13.58
C TRP A 50 5.71 -2.40 -14.26
N MET A 51 5.05 -2.50 -15.42
CA MET A 51 4.94 -3.77 -16.13
C MET A 51 6.30 -4.26 -16.62
N SER A 52 7.19 -3.36 -17.04
CA SER A 52 8.56 -3.74 -17.42
C SER A 52 9.30 -4.36 -16.23
N ALA A 53 9.24 -3.73 -15.05
CA ALA A 53 9.90 -4.24 -13.84
C ALA A 53 9.33 -5.60 -13.41
N VAL A 54 8.01 -5.72 -13.31
CA VAL A 54 7.34 -6.97 -12.88
C VAL A 54 7.67 -8.14 -13.80
N TYR A 55 7.59 -7.95 -15.12
CA TYR A 55 7.87 -9.01 -16.08
C TYR A 55 9.34 -9.45 -16.08
N VAL A 56 10.28 -8.53 -15.83
CA VAL A 56 11.70 -8.88 -15.68
C VAL A 56 11.92 -9.71 -14.41
N ILE A 57 11.32 -9.33 -13.29
CA ILE A 57 11.45 -10.02 -12.01
C ILE A 57 10.86 -11.44 -12.06
N GLU A 58 9.65 -11.59 -12.63
CA GLU A 58 8.95 -12.88 -12.66
C GLU A 58 9.59 -13.90 -13.60
N ASP A 59 10.15 -13.44 -14.73
CA ASP A 59 10.76 -14.33 -15.71
C ASP A 59 12.03 -15.01 -15.17
N LYS A 60 12.74 -14.37 -14.23
CA LYS A 60 13.99 -14.88 -13.63
C LYS A 60 15.04 -15.27 -14.68
N GLY A 61 15.08 -14.57 -15.82
CA GLY A 61 16.06 -14.78 -16.90
C GLY A 61 15.83 -16.05 -17.74
N ARG A 62 14.62 -16.59 -17.76
CA ARG A 62 14.26 -17.82 -18.49
C ARG A 62 13.92 -17.57 -19.96
N SER A 63 13.48 -16.36 -20.32
CA SER A 63 13.05 -16.00 -21.67
C SER A 63 13.95 -14.95 -22.33
N ASP A 64 13.89 -14.86 -23.67
CA ASP A 64 14.49 -13.76 -24.41
C ASP A 64 13.91 -12.40 -23.97
N ILE A 65 14.80 -11.47 -23.63
CA ILE A 65 14.51 -10.08 -23.22
C ILE A 65 13.56 -9.38 -24.21
N LYS A 66 13.69 -9.65 -25.52
CA LYS A 66 12.78 -9.04 -26.52
C LYS A 66 11.33 -9.49 -26.32
N ASN A 67 11.12 -10.77 -26.02
CA ASN A 67 9.78 -11.31 -25.78
C ASN A 67 9.19 -10.80 -24.46
N ILE A 68 10.01 -10.69 -23.41
CA ILE A 68 9.60 -10.12 -22.12
C ILE A 68 9.13 -8.67 -22.30
N ARG A 69 9.93 -7.83 -22.98
CA ARG A 69 9.59 -6.43 -23.26
C ARG A 69 8.30 -6.30 -24.08
N LYS A 70 8.09 -7.18 -25.06
CA LYS A 70 6.86 -7.19 -25.88
C LYS A 70 5.63 -7.50 -25.03
N LYS A 71 5.71 -8.51 -24.14
CA LYS A 71 4.62 -8.85 -23.21
C LYS A 71 4.34 -7.72 -22.21
N ALA A 72 5.39 -7.17 -21.58
CA ALA A 72 5.28 -6.05 -20.65
C ALA A 72 4.59 -4.83 -21.29
N LYS A 73 5.02 -4.44 -22.50
CA LYS A 73 4.43 -3.32 -23.25
C LYS A 73 2.95 -3.56 -23.60
N ALA A 74 2.60 -4.79 -23.97
CA ALA A 74 1.21 -5.15 -24.27
C ALA A 74 0.33 -5.04 -23.02
N GLU A 75 0.79 -5.53 -21.86
CA GLU A 75 0.05 -5.42 -20.61
C GLU A 75 -0.02 -3.99 -20.06
N ALA A 76 1.06 -3.21 -20.19
CA ALA A 76 1.06 -1.78 -19.84
C ALA A 76 0.01 -1.01 -20.64
N LYS A 77 -0.06 -1.27 -21.96
CA LYS A 77 -1.07 -0.66 -22.84
C LYS A 77 -2.49 -1.02 -22.39
N LYS A 78 -2.75 -2.29 -22.04
CA LYS A 78 -4.07 -2.73 -21.56
C LYS A 78 -4.45 -2.05 -20.24
N LEU A 79 -3.55 -2.02 -19.26
CA LEU A 79 -3.79 -1.35 -17.98
C LEU A 79 -4.11 0.13 -18.20
N HIS A 80 -3.28 0.83 -18.97
CA HIS A 80 -3.50 2.25 -19.27
C HIS A 80 -4.82 2.49 -20.01
N GLN A 81 -5.19 1.62 -20.95
CA GLN A 81 -6.47 1.69 -21.66
C GLN A 81 -7.66 1.56 -20.69
N ILE A 82 -7.66 0.57 -19.80
CA ILE A 82 -8.72 0.39 -18.80
C ILE A 82 -8.82 1.62 -17.89
N ILE A 83 -7.68 2.17 -17.44
CA ILE A 83 -7.64 3.37 -16.60
C ILE A 83 -8.24 4.58 -17.33
N THR A 84 -7.94 4.75 -18.62
CA THR A 84 -8.39 5.92 -19.38
C THR A 84 -9.86 5.86 -19.75
N GLU A 85 -10.37 4.68 -20.12
CA GLU A 85 -11.75 4.45 -20.55
C GLU A 85 -12.76 4.45 -19.38
N GLN A 86 -12.31 4.19 -18.15
CA GLN A 86 -13.20 4.09 -16.99
C GLN A 86 -12.99 5.24 -16.02
N ASP A 87 -13.93 6.18 -15.98
CA ASP A 87 -13.84 7.39 -15.15
C ASP A 87 -13.54 7.13 -13.66
N GLY A 88 -14.16 6.10 -13.07
CA GLY A 88 -13.91 5.71 -11.68
C GLY A 88 -12.46 5.28 -11.45
N VAL A 89 -11.92 4.45 -12.36
CA VAL A 89 -10.53 3.99 -12.32
C VAL A 89 -9.57 5.15 -12.59
N ARG A 90 -9.90 6.03 -13.55
CA ARG A 90 -9.11 7.22 -13.88
C ARG A 90 -8.93 8.12 -12.66
N LYS A 91 -10.00 8.37 -11.90
CA LYS A 91 -9.95 9.18 -10.67
C LYS A 91 -9.05 8.56 -9.60
N LEU A 92 -9.08 7.23 -9.45
CA LEU A 92 -8.21 6.52 -8.51
C LEU A 92 -6.74 6.60 -8.95
N ALA A 93 -6.46 6.44 -10.25
CA ALA A 93 -5.12 6.43 -10.81
C ALA A 93 -4.36 7.77 -10.70
N GLN A 94 -5.05 8.87 -10.40
CA GLN A 94 -4.41 10.16 -10.12
C GLN A 94 -3.58 10.14 -8.83
N ASN A 95 -3.85 9.20 -7.92
CA ASN A 95 -3.04 9.00 -6.73
C ASN A 95 -2.01 7.89 -6.97
N PRO A 96 -0.69 8.16 -6.88
CA PRO A 96 0.35 7.17 -7.16
C PRO A 96 0.21 5.87 -6.36
N LEU A 97 -0.21 5.96 -5.09
CA LEU A 97 -0.41 4.77 -4.25
C LEU A 97 -1.58 3.92 -4.78
N LEU A 98 -2.70 4.55 -5.11
CA LEU A 98 -3.86 3.83 -5.65
C LEU A 98 -3.56 3.25 -7.04
N LEU A 99 -2.77 3.94 -7.86
CA LEU A 99 -2.30 3.41 -9.15
C LEU A 99 -1.44 2.16 -8.98
N THR A 100 -0.55 2.13 -7.98
CA THR A 100 0.23 0.93 -7.62
C THR A 100 -0.70 -0.23 -7.24
N ILE A 101 -1.71 0.04 -6.40
CA ILE A 101 -2.69 -0.99 -6.02
C ILE A 101 -3.49 -1.47 -7.23
N LEU A 102 -3.94 -0.58 -8.11
CA LEU A 102 -4.61 -0.94 -9.35
C LEU A 102 -3.73 -1.83 -10.24
N ALA A 103 -2.44 -1.53 -10.34
CA ALA A 103 -1.51 -2.34 -11.12
C ALA A 103 -1.30 -3.73 -10.50
N LEU A 104 -1.23 -3.84 -9.17
CA LEU A 104 -1.20 -5.11 -8.45
C LEU A 104 -2.49 -5.92 -8.70
N VAL A 105 -3.65 -5.28 -8.57
CA VAL A 105 -4.95 -5.91 -8.84
C VAL A 105 -5.03 -6.38 -10.28
N PHE A 106 -4.67 -5.53 -11.26
CA PHE A 106 -4.67 -5.88 -12.69
C PHE A 106 -3.84 -7.12 -13.02
N ARG A 107 -2.73 -7.32 -12.30
CA ARG A 107 -1.86 -8.49 -12.46
C ARG A 107 -2.54 -9.77 -11.99
N LYS A 108 -3.34 -9.70 -10.91
CA LYS A 108 -4.07 -10.83 -10.35
C LYS A 108 -5.39 -11.09 -11.10
N GLN A 109 -6.13 -10.04 -11.41
CA GLN A 109 -7.41 -10.07 -12.10
C GLN A 109 -7.51 -8.91 -13.08
N LYS A 110 -7.99 -9.15 -14.30
CA LYS A 110 -8.03 -8.11 -15.35
C LYS A 110 -9.12 -7.05 -15.14
N GLN A 111 -9.98 -7.23 -14.15
CA GLN A 111 -11.06 -6.29 -13.81
C GLN A 111 -10.63 -5.37 -12.68
N LEU A 112 -10.79 -4.06 -12.88
CA LEU A 112 -10.39 -3.04 -11.92
C LEU A 112 -11.59 -2.48 -11.13
N PRO A 113 -11.49 -2.39 -9.80
CA PRO A 113 -12.47 -1.70 -8.99
C PRO A 113 -12.57 -0.22 -9.36
N LYS A 114 -13.79 0.30 -9.41
CA LYS A 114 -14.07 1.71 -9.73
C LYS A 114 -14.19 2.59 -8.49
N LEU A 115 -14.33 1.97 -7.31
CA LEU A 115 -14.47 2.63 -6.02
C LEU A 115 -13.25 2.37 -5.15
N ARG A 116 -12.81 3.40 -4.43
CA ARG A 116 -11.64 3.32 -3.55
C ARG A 116 -11.78 2.24 -2.47
N ALA A 117 -12.96 2.11 -1.86
CA ALA A 117 -13.21 1.09 -0.84
C ALA A 117 -13.11 -0.34 -1.41
N GLN A 118 -13.64 -0.57 -2.61
CA GLN A 118 -13.52 -1.85 -3.30
C GLN A 118 -12.07 -2.14 -3.68
N LEU A 119 -11.32 -1.13 -4.13
CA LEU A 119 -9.90 -1.27 -4.43
C LEU A 119 -9.10 -1.73 -3.22
N TYR A 120 -9.34 -1.12 -2.05
CA TYR A 120 -8.69 -1.55 -0.81
C TYR A 120 -9.08 -2.96 -0.40
N ARG A 121 -10.36 -3.35 -0.51
CA ARG A 121 -10.79 -4.72 -0.20
C ARG A 121 -10.07 -5.75 -1.05
N VAL A 122 -10.04 -5.57 -2.38
CA VAL A 122 -9.33 -6.49 -3.28
C VAL A 122 -7.82 -6.48 -3.01
N ALA A 123 -7.24 -5.33 -2.67
CA ALA A 123 -5.83 -5.27 -2.29
C ALA A 123 -5.54 -6.07 -1.02
N MET A 124 -6.40 -5.97 0.00
CA MET A 124 -6.30 -6.75 1.23
C MET A 124 -6.43 -8.25 0.95
N GLU A 125 -7.40 -8.67 0.13
CA GLU A 125 -7.52 -10.06 -0.33
C GLU A 125 -6.22 -10.56 -0.97
N ILE A 126 -5.59 -9.74 -1.83
CA ILE A 126 -4.32 -10.10 -2.48
C ILE A 126 -3.18 -10.20 -1.46
N LEU A 127 -3.06 -9.25 -0.53
CA LEU A 127 -1.99 -9.23 0.48
C LEU A 127 -2.14 -10.38 1.48
N VAL A 128 -3.35 -10.63 1.96
CA VAL A 128 -3.65 -11.74 2.86
C VAL A 128 -3.40 -13.10 2.19
N ASN A 129 -3.73 -13.24 0.91
CA ASN A 129 -3.42 -14.46 0.15
C ASN A 129 -1.91 -14.73 0.03
N VAL A 130 -1.04 -13.72 0.17
CA VAL A 130 0.41 -13.91 0.25
C VAL A 130 0.78 -14.49 1.62
N TRP A 131 0.08 -14.10 2.69
CA TRP A 131 0.25 -14.60 4.06
C TRP A 131 -0.52 -15.91 4.33
N ARG A 132 -0.62 -16.80 3.34
CA ARG A 132 -1.44 -18.03 3.36
C ARG A 132 -1.13 -18.99 4.52
N ASP A 133 -0.05 -18.77 5.25
CA ASP A 133 0.37 -19.57 6.39
C ASP A 133 -0.26 -19.14 7.73
N CYS A 134 -1.02 -18.04 7.73
CA CYS A 134 -1.89 -17.64 8.82
C CYS A 134 -3.23 -18.36 8.66
N ASN A 135 -3.57 -19.31 9.53
CA ASN A 135 -4.80 -20.12 9.46
C ASN A 135 -6.09 -19.30 9.77
N MET A 136 -6.22 -18.11 9.17
CA MET A 136 -7.26 -17.12 9.40
C MET A 136 -7.87 -16.67 8.06
N SER A 137 -9.19 -16.54 8.02
CA SER A 137 -9.92 -15.90 6.94
C SER A 137 -9.65 -14.39 6.86
N LEU A 138 -10.00 -13.78 5.73
CA LEU A 138 -9.86 -12.32 5.56
C LEU A 138 -10.67 -11.54 6.60
N ASP A 139 -11.89 -12.00 6.91
CA ASP A 139 -12.75 -11.32 7.87
C ASP A 139 -12.17 -11.40 9.27
N GLU A 140 -11.62 -12.54 9.67
CA GLU A 140 -10.92 -12.67 10.96
C GLU A 140 -9.67 -11.77 11.05
N ILE A 141 -8.92 -11.64 9.94
CA ILE A 141 -7.77 -10.72 9.88
C ILE A 141 -8.24 -9.27 9.98
N ILE A 142 -9.31 -8.89 9.28
CA ILE A 142 -9.89 -7.54 9.36
C ILE A 142 -10.37 -7.24 10.77
N GLN A 143 -11.11 -8.16 11.40
CA GLN A 143 -11.60 -8.02 12.76
C GLN A 143 -10.44 -7.91 13.77
N SER A 144 -9.33 -8.60 13.53
CA SER A 144 -8.13 -8.52 14.38
C SER A 144 -7.34 -7.22 14.17
N LEU A 145 -7.20 -6.75 12.93
CA LEU A 145 -6.39 -5.57 12.58
C LEU A 145 -7.14 -4.25 12.72
N ALA A 146 -8.47 -4.24 12.65
CA ALA A 146 -9.25 -3.01 12.75
C ALA A 146 -9.12 -2.32 14.13
N PRO A 147 -9.19 -3.02 15.28
CA PRO A 147 -8.95 -2.43 16.60
C PRO A 147 -7.52 -1.92 16.74
N LEU A 148 -6.54 -2.65 16.21
CA LEU A 148 -5.15 -2.21 16.16
C LEU A 148 -5.01 -0.91 15.36
N ALA A 149 -5.60 -0.83 14.16
CA ALA A 149 -5.57 0.37 13.33
C ALA A 149 -6.24 1.57 14.04
N ALA A 150 -7.36 1.35 14.71
CA ALA A 150 -8.03 2.37 15.52
C ALA A 150 -7.13 2.86 16.67
N PHE A 151 -6.48 1.94 17.38
CA PHE A 151 -5.53 2.26 18.45
C PHE A 151 -4.35 3.09 17.92
N LEU A 152 -3.76 2.71 16.79
CA LEU A 152 -2.64 3.44 16.17
C LEU A 152 -3.06 4.85 15.78
N HIS A 153 -4.21 5.01 15.14
CA HIS A 153 -4.72 6.33 14.75
C HIS A 153 -4.98 7.24 15.96
N ALA A 154 -5.43 6.69 17.09
CA ALA A 154 -5.72 7.47 18.29
C ALA A 154 -4.47 7.80 19.11
N ASN A 155 -3.50 6.88 19.21
CA ASN A 155 -2.44 6.94 20.22
C ASN A 155 -1.01 7.05 19.64
N ARG A 156 -0.82 6.75 18.36
CA ARG A 156 0.51 6.69 17.73
C ARG A 156 0.54 7.59 16.49
N PRO A 157 0.91 8.89 16.62
CA PRO A 157 0.94 9.83 15.49
C PRO A 157 1.83 9.39 14.31
N MET A 158 2.90 8.64 14.61
CA MET A 158 3.82 8.08 13.61
C MET A 158 3.40 6.70 13.08
N GLY A 159 2.35 6.09 13.64
CA GLY A 159 1.87 4.76 13.25
C GLY A 159 2.81 3.61 13.61
N LEU A 160 3.82 3.85 14.44
CA LEU A 160 4.78 2.83 14.88
C LEU A 160 4.30 2.11 16.15
N ILE A 161 4.62 0.83 16.25
CA ILE A 161 4.29 -0.06 17.36
C ILE A 161 5.43 -1.07 17.56
N SER A 162 5.69 -1.49 18.80
CA SER A 162 6.63 -2.57 19.08
C SER A 162 6.02 -3.94 18.73
N GLY A 163 6.84 -4.96 18.52
CA GLY A 163 6.33 -6.33 18.30
C GLY A 163 5.55 -6.88 19.49
N GLU A 164 5.91 -6.47 20.71
CA GLU A 164 5.21 -6.82 21.95
C GLU A 164 3.83 -6.17 22.01
N ASP A 165 3.75 -4.84 21.85
CA ASP A 165 2.47 -4.09 21.80
C ASP A 165 1.58 -4.62 20.66
N LEU A 166 2.18 -4.99 19.52
CA LEU A 166 1.46 -5.56 18.38
C LEU A 166 0.79 -6.89 18.75
N CYS A 167 1.55 -7.82 19.33
CA CYS A 167 1.04 -9.10 19.83
C CYS A 167 -0.10 -8.87 20.83
N GLU A 168 0.12 -8.02 21.84
CA GLU A 168 -0.87 -7.76 22.88
C GLU A 168 -2.18 -7.18 22.31
N LYS A 169 -2.10 -6.23 21.38
CA LYS A 169 -3.29 -5.60 20.80
C LYS A 169 -4.08 -6.56 19.91
N ILE A 170 -3.40 -7.42 19.16
CA ILE A 170 -4.07 -8.44 18.34
C ILE A 170 -4.72 -9.50 19.25
N LEU A 171 -4.04 -9.94 20.31
CA LEU A 171 -4.62 -10.87 21.30
C LEU A 171 -5.87 -10.28 21.95
N GLN A 172 -5.80 -9.01 22.38
CA GLN A 172 -6.95 -8.31 22.95
C GLN A 172 -8.13 -8.30 21.97
N ALA A 173 -7.89 -7.90 20.71
CA ALA A 173 -8.93 -7.88 19.68
C ALA A 173 -9.58 -9.26 19.46
N ARG A 174 -8.78 -10.33 19.43
CA ARG A 174 -9.29 -11.70 19.25
C ARG A 174 -10.08 -12.21 20.44
N ARG A 175 -9.68 -11.88 21.67
CA ARG A 175 -10.44 -12.24 22.89
C ARG A 175 -11.80 -11.57 22.95
N GLU A 176 -11.92 -10.37 22.39
CA GLU A 176 -13.17 -9.60 22.31
C GLU A 176 -14.06 -10.03 21.13
N THR A 177 -13.57 -10.94 20.27
CA THR A 177 -14.31 -11.45 19.12
C THR A 177 -15.24 -12.60 19.52
N GLU A 178 -16.56 -12.39 19.44
CA GLU A 178 -17.57 -13.38 19.87
C GLU A 178 -17.44 -14.73 19.15
N GLU A 179 -17.04 -14.72 17.87
CA GLU A 179 -16.86 -15.92 17.04
C GLU A 179 -15.71 -16.83 17.54
N LEU A 180 -14.76 -16.28 18.31
CA LEU A 180 -13.60 -17.00 18.85
C LEU A 180 -13.78 -17.48 20.29
N ARG A 181 -14.96 -17.26 20.89
CA ARG A 181 -15.23 -17.54 22.32
C ARG A 181 -15.03 -19.00 22.72
N ASN A 182 -15.19 -19.93 21.77
CA ASN A 182 -15.03 -21.38 22.01
C ASN A 182 -13.65 -21.91 21.55
N VAL A 183 -12.78 -21.06 21.03
CA VAL A 183 -11.43 -21.45 20.60
C VAL A 183 -10.51 -21.50 21.81
N PRO A 184 -9.68 -22.55 22.00
CA PRO A 184 -8.73 -22.59 23.10
C PRO A 184 -7.75 -21.41 23.07
N GLU A 185 -7.50 -20.79 24.24
CA GLU A 185 -6.58 -19.63 24.36
C GLU A 185 -5.19 -19.92 23.80
N GLU A 186 -4.68 -21.15 24.01
CA GLU A 186 -3.39 -21.59 23.47
C GLU A 186 -3.34 -21.52 21.93
N GLN A 187 -4.44 -21.89 21.27
CA GLN A 187 -4.55 -21.81 19.81
C GLN A 187 -4.57 -20.35 19.34
N ILE A 188 -5.32 -19.48 20.04
CA ILE A 188 -5.37 -18.04 19.74
C ILE A 188 -3.97 -17.42 19.85
N VAL A 189 -3.23 -17.76 20.90
CA VAL A 189 -1.85 -17.27 21.10
C VAL A 189 -0.90 -17.78 20.03
N GLU A 190 -1.01 -19.05 19.64
CA GLU A 190 -0.18 -19.63 18.58
C GLU A 190 -0.46 -18.96 17.22
N ASP A 191 -1.72 -18.76 16.86
CA ASP A 191 -2.11 -18.12 15.60
C ASP A 191 -1.62 -16.66 15.52
N VAL A 192 -1.73 -15.91 16.62
CA VAL A 192 -1.21 -14.53 16.69
C VAL A 192 0.31 -14.50 16.57
N ARG A 193 1.03 -15.41 17.23
CA ARG A 193 2.49 -15.49 17.09
C ARG A 193 2.90 -15.81 15.66
N LYS A 194 2.25 -16.78 15.01
CA LYS A 194 2.50 -17.11 13.59
C LYS A 194 2.26 -15.89 12.71
N PHE A 195 1.14 -15.19 12.92
CA PHE A 195 0.82 -13.97 12.18
C PHE A 195 1.88 -12.88 12.36
N VAL A 196 2.28 -12.57 13.60
CA VAL A 196 3.28 -11.53 13.86
C VAL A 196 4.65 -11.88 13.28
N ASN A 197 5.04 -13.16 13.29
CA ASN A 197 6.26 -13.61 12.63
C ASN A 197 6.20 -13.39 11.11
N VAL A 198 5.10 -13.78 10.45
CA VAL A 198 4.90 -13.58 9.00
C VAL A 198 4.92 -12.10 8.62
N VAL A 199 4.42 -11.21 9.47
CA VAL A 199 4.38 -9.76 9.19
C VAL A 199 5.70 -9.07 9.50
N SER A 200 6.58 -9.69 10.28
CA SER A 200 7.87 -9.13 10.68
C SER A 200 9.03 -9.53 9.76
N GLU A 201 8.83 -10.47 8.83
CA GLU A 201 9.79 -10.90 7.79
C GLU A 201 9.64 -10.08 6.48
#